data_AF-A0A5P8E9X7-F1
#
_entry.id   AF-A0A5P8E9X7-F1
#
_cell.length_a   1.000
_cell.length_b   1.000
_cell.length_c   1.000
_cell.angle_alpha   90.00
_cell.angle_beta   90.00
_cell.angle_gamma   90.00
#
_symmetry.space_group_name_H-M   'P 1'
#
loop_
_entity.id
_entity.type
_entity.pdbx_description
1 polymer ?
#
loop_
_entity_poly.entity_id
_entity_poly.type
_entity_poly.pdbx_seq_one_letter_code
_entity_poly.pdbx_strand_id
1 'polypeptide(L)'
;MYLSSRNFFYDEEELKGRVTPDTITSLQPDEVFVFGSDMNGIHDGGAAAYAVRHFGAIRGRGEGPQGQSYAIPTTSCSFMETHLAIENFIEHARMLPDTRFYVTRIGCGNAGYTDEQIAPLFVEAMSIPNIYLPKSFIDILLRGA
;
A
#
# COMPACT_ATOMS: atom_id res chain seq x y z
N MET A 1 28.64 -8.10 21.97
CA MET A 1 28.50 -8.59 20.57
C MET A 1 27.02 -8.85 20.34
N TYR A 2 26.27 -7.80 20.03
CA TYR A 2 24.90 -7.92 19.50
C TYR A 2 24.87 -7.10 18.21
N LEU A 3 24.30 -7.73 17.20
CA LEU A 3 24.58 -7.53 15.80
C LEU A 3 23.96 -6.23 15.28
N SER A 4 24.83 -5.43 14.65
CA SER A 4 24.62 -4.83 13.33
C SER A 4 23.32 -4.05 13.17
N SER A 5 23.39 -2.75 13.43
CA SER A 5 22.63 -1.73 12.72
C SER A 5 22.56 -2.13 11.24
N ARG A 6 21.39 -2.62 10.80
CA ARG A 6 21.11 -2.87 9.41
C ARG A 6 20.96 -1.47 8.82
N ASN A 7 22.07 -0.85 8.43
CA ASN A 7 22.05 0.35 7.62
C ASN A 7 21.42 -0.08 6.28
N PHE A 8 20.10 0.01 6.20
CA PHE A 8 19.42 0.01 4.93
C PHE A 8 19.81 1.33 4.27
N PHE A 9 20.88 1.30 3.47
CA PHE A 9 21.20 2.38 2.58
C PHE A 9 20.16 2.35 1.46
N TYR A 10 19.06 3.07 1.68
CA TYR A 10 18.14 3.36 0.60
C TYR A 10 18.70 4.54 -0.19
N ASP A 11 18.63 4.47 -1.51
CA ASP A 11 18.84 5.64 -2.33
C ASP A 11 17.62 6.57 -2.14
N GLU A 12 17.80 7.66 -1.39
CA GLU A 12 16.74 8.63 -1.14
C GLU A 12 16.17 9.22 -2.44
N GLU A 13 16.98 9.41 -3.47
CA GLU A 13 16.52 9.95 -4.75
C GLU A 13 15.68 8.93 -5.49
N GLU A 14 16.07 7.66 -5.47
CA GLU A 14 15.27 6.56 -6.02
C GLU A 14 13.91 6.45 -5.30
N LEU A 15 13.91 6.56 -3.96
CA LEU A 15 12.68 6.55 -3.17
C LEU A 15 11.78 7.75 -3.47
N LYS A 16 12.34 8.95 -3.58
CA LYS A 16 11.58 10.15 -3.99
C LYS A 16 11.02 10.02 -5.41
N GLY A 17 11.63 9.20 -6.26
CA GLY A 17 11.10 8.82 -7.58
C GLY A 17 9.95 7.82 -7.53
N ARG A 18 9.71 7.13 -6.40
CA ARG A 18 8.65 6.12 -6.22
C ARG A 18 7.49 6.62 -5.37
N VAL A 19 7.05 7.84 -5.66
CA VAL A 19 5.89 8.46 -5.03
C VAL A 19 4.62 8.12 -5.81
N THR A 20 3.62 7.58 -5.12
CA THR A 20 2.26 7.45 -5.66
C THR A 20 1.67 8.84 -5.94
N PRO A 21 1.15 9.11 -7.15
CA PRO A 21 0.45 10.36 -7.42
C PRO A 21 -0.75 10.57 -6.48
N ASP A 22 -0.97 11.81 -6.03
CA ASP A 22 -2.09 12.15 -5.13
C ASP A 22 -3.47 11.81 -5.74
N THR A 23 -3.56 11.76 -7.06
CA THR A 23 -4.77 11.35 -7.78
C THR A 23 -4.39 10.44 -8.95
N ILE A 24 -5.03 9.26 -8.99
CA ILE A 24 -4.86 8.28 -10.05
C ILE A 24 -6.18 8.20 -10.80
N THR A 25 -6.21 8.67 -12.05
CA THR A 25 -7.42 8.69 -12.89
C THR A 25 -7.43 7.60 -13.96
N SER A 26 -6.28 6.99 -14.23
CA SER A 26 -6.09 5.91 -15.19
C SER A 26 -4.87 5.07 -14.80
N LEU A 27 -4.83 3.84 -15.25
CA LEU A 27 -3.71 2.90 -15.06
C LEU A 27 -3.29 2.32 -16.41
N GLN A 28 -1.99 2.15 -16.61
CA GLN A 28 -1.44 1.32 -17.68
C GLN A 28 -1.66 -0.17 -17.37
N PRO A 29 -1.56 -1.07 -18.37
CA PRO A 29 -1.80 -2.50 -18.17
C PRO A 29 -0.95 -3.15 -17.06
N ASP A 30 0.25 -2.63 -16.84
CA ASP A 30 1.24 -3.06 -15.84
C ASP A 30 1.15 -2.28 -14.51
N GLU A 31 0.09 -1.50 -14.31
CA GLU A 31 -0.10 -0.72 -13.09
C GLU A 31 -1.29 -1.23 -12.27
N VAL A 32 -1.17 -1.18 -10.95
CA VAL A 32 -2.17 -1.68 -10.01
C VAL A 32 -2.47 -0.63 -8.95
N PHE A 33 -3.75 -0.35 -8.74
CA PHE A 33 -4.23 0.53 -7.68
C PHE A 33 -4.37 -0.22 -6.35
N VAL A 34 -3.59 0.16 -5.33
CA VAL A 34 -3.61 -0.51 -4.02
C VAL A 34 -4.40 0.33 -3.02
N PHE A 35 -5.45 -0.24 -2.44
CA PHE A 35 -6.43 0.50 -1.64
C PHE A 35 -6.75 -0.17 -0.30
N GLY A 36 -7.03 0.69 0.69
CA GLY A 36 -7.53 0.27 1.99
C GLY A 36 -9.01 -0.11 1.88
N SER A 37 -9.37 -1.24 2.46
CA SER A 37 -10.66 -1.88 2.26
C SER A 37 -11.31 -2.34 3.57
N ASP A 38 -12.55 -2.81 3.44
CA ASP A 38 -13.23 -3.59 4.48
C ASP A 38 -12.97 -5.09 4.29
N MET A 39 -12.70 -5.82 5.38
CA MET A 39 -12.41 -7.25 5.39
C MET A 39 -13.51 -8.08 4.70
N ASN A 40 -14.78 -7.68 4.83
CA ASN A 40 -15.91 -8.35 4.18
C ASN A 40 -16.16 -7.86 2.74
N GLY A 41 -15.31 -6.95 2.24
CA GLY A 41 -15.40 -6.42 0.88
C GLY A 41 -16.50 -5.37 0.69
N ILE A 42 -16.89 -4.65 1.75
CA ILE A 42 -17.82 -3.52 1.67
C ILE A 42 -17.09 -2.29 1.12
N HIS A 43 -17.13 -2.11 -0.20
CA HIS A 43 -16.39 -1.08 -0.93
C HIS A 43 -17.25 0.12 -1.32
N ASP A 44 -17.95 0.72 -0.36
CA ASP A 44 -18.96 1.77 -0.64
C ASP A 44 -18.48 3.21 -0.37
N GLY A 45 -17.26 3.39 0.13
CA GLY A 45 -16.68 4.72 0.37
C GLY A 45 -15.22 4.86 -0.07
N GLY A 46 -14.78 6.11 -0.22
CA GLY A 46 -13.38 6.48 -0.43
C GLY A 46 -12.68 5.75 -1.59
N ALA A 47 -11.43 5.36 -1.36
CA ALA A 47 -10.60 4.66 -2.33
C ALA A 47 -11.20 3.31 -2.77
N ALA A 48 -11.88 2.59 -1.89
CA ALA A 48 -12.51 1.31 -2.21
C ALA A 48 -13.65 1.48 -3.23
N ALA A 49 -14.55 2.44 -3.02
CA ALA A 49 -15.60 2.75 -3.99
C ALA A 49 -15.03 3.26 -5.32
N TYR A 50 -13.94 4.02 -5.27
CA TYR A 50 -13.25 4.49 -6.47
C TYR A 50 -12.65 3.31 -7.26
N ALA A 51 -11.97 2.39 -6.60
CA ALA A 51 -11.39 1.19 -7.20
C ALA A 51 -12.46 0.32 -7.88
N VAL A 52 -13.64 0.17 -7.28
CA VAL A 52 -14.76 -0.56 -7.89
C VAL A 52 -15.25 0.11 -9.18
N ARG A 53 -15.36 1.44 -9.18
CA ARG A 53 -15.88 2.20 -10.32
C ARG A 53 -14.91 2.29 -11.49
N HIS A 54 -13.60 2.31 -11.21
CA HIS A 54 -12.60 2.69 -12.20
C HIS A 54 -11.58 1.59 -12.52
N PHE A 55 -11.27 0.70 -11.57
CA PHE A 55 -10.13 -0.23 -11.67
C PHE A 55 -10.52 -1.69 -11.43
N GLY A 56 -11.82 -2.01 -11.44
CA GLY A 56 -12.31 -3.38 -11.42
C GLY A 56 -12.21 -4.09 -10.07
N ALA A 57 -12.13 -3.35 -8.95
CA ALA A 57 -12.27 -3.98 -7.64
C ALA A 57 -13.65 -4.64 -7.49
N ILE A 58 -13.68 -5.77 -6.79
CA ILE A 58 -14.84 -6.65 -6.67
C ILE A 58 -15.44 -6.48 -5.26
N ARG A 59 -16.73 -6.13 -5.20
CA ARG A 59 -17.47 -6.11 -3.93
C ARG A 59 -17.54 -7.51 -3.33
N GLY A 60 -17.45 -7.61 -2.02
CA GLY A 60 -17.38 -8.88 -1.29
C GLY A 60 -15.99 -9.50 -1.22
N ARG A 61 -14.97 -8.84 -1.79
CA ARG A 61 -13.57 -9.28 -1.71
C ARG A 61 -12.69 -8.23 -1.02
N GLY A 62 -12.40 -8.49 0.25
CA GLY A 62 -11.64 -7.58 1.13
C GLY A 62 -10.11 -7.68 1.00
N GLU A 63 -9.55 -8.76 0.46
CA GLU A 63 -8.10 -8.91 0.39
C GLU A 63 -7.62 -9.43 -0.98
N GLY A 64 -6.43 -8.96 -1.38
CA GLY A 64 -5.66 -9.52 -2.47
C GLY A 64 -5.94 -8.91 -3.86
N PRO A 65 -5.34 -9.49 -4.92
CA PRO A 65 -5.37 -8.96 -6.26
C PRO A 65 -6.74 -9.16 -6.95
N GLN A 66 -7.32 -8.09 -7.49
CA GLN A 66 -8.64 -8.10 -8.12
C GLN A 66 -8.79 -7.00 -9.17
N GLY A 67 -9.29 -7.36 -10.36
CA GLY A 67 -9.28 -6.42 -11.49
C GLY A 67 -7.88 -5.88 -11.73
N GLN A 68 -7.76 -4.56 -11.84
CA GLN A 68 -6.50 -3.81 -11.90
C GLN A 68 -6.19 -3.15 -10.54
N SER A 69 -6.54 -3.83 -9.45
CA SER A 69 -6.41 -3.34 -8.07
C SER A 69 -5.90 -4.42 -7.12
N TYR A 70 -5.43 -3.99 -5.95
CA TYR A 70 -5.10 -4.86 -4.83
C TYR A 70 -5.75 -4.30 -3.56
N ALA A 71 -6.50 -5.14 -2.83
CA ALA A 71 -7.15 -4.73 -1.58
C ALA A 71 -6.33 -5.13 -0.36
N ILE A 72 -6.21 -4.20 0.58
CA ILE A 72 -5.63 -4.42 1.91
C ILE A 72 -6.74 -4.16 2.95
N PRO A 73 -7.18 -5.16 3.74
CA PRO A 73 -8.14 -4.95 4.82
C PRO A 73 -7.63 -3.94 5.85
N THR A 74 -8.48 -2.97 6.19
CA THR A 74 -8.19 -1.93 7.20
C THR A 74 -9.38 -1.66 8.12
N THR A 75 -10.57 -2.17 7.77
CA THR A 75 -11.80 -2.07 8.58
C THR A 75 -12.43 -3.45 8.69
N SER A 76 -13.24 -3.64 9.74
CA SER A 76 -13.78 -4.96 10.12
C SER A 76 -12.72 -6.03 10.39
N CYS A 77 -11.50 -5.59 10.72
CA CYS A 77 -10.37 -6.40 11.15
C CYS A 77 -9.56 -5.65 12.22
N SER A 78 -8.73 -6.38 12.94
CA SER A 78 -7.76 -5.84 13.88
C SER A 78 -6.58 -5.17 13.16
N PHE A 79 -5.84 -4.35 13.91
CA PHE A 79 -4.60 -3.75 13.42
C PHE A 79 -3.54 -4.81 13.07
N MET A 80 -3.50 -5.93 13.80
CA MET A 80 -2.61 -7.05 13.48
C MET A 80 -2.96 -7.70 12.14
N GLU A 81 -4.25 -7.89 11.85
CA GLU A 81 -4.68 -8.41 10.54
C GLU A 81 -4.36 -7.44 9.41
N THR A 82 -4.47 -6.13 9.65
CA THR A 82 -4.01 -5.10 8.68
C THR A 82 -2.51 -5.22 8.42
N HIS A 83 -1.71 -5.41 9.47
CA HIS A 83 -0.26 -5.60 9.35
C HIS A 83 0.09 -6.83 8.51
N LEU A 84 -0.51 -7.99 8.82
CA LEU A 84 -0.31 -9.22 8.05
C LEU A 84 -0.73 -9.06 6.58
N ALA A 85 -1.81 -8.34 6.30
CA ALA A 85 -2.24 -8.08 4.93
C ALA A 85 -1.27 -7.16 4.15
N ILE A 86 -0.60 -6.22 4.84
CA ILE A 86 0.47 -5.40 4.26
C ILE A 86 1.69 -6.27 3.94
N GLU A 87 2.09 -7.18 4.84
CA GLU A 87 3.16 -8.15 4.57
C GLU A 87 2.81 -9.02 3.35
N ASN A 88 1.59 -9.56 3.29
CA ASN A 88 1.11 -10.33 2.14
C ASN A 88 1.17 -9.54 0.82
N PHE A 89 0.81 -8.25 0.86
CA PHE A 89 0.92 -7.36 -0.29
C PHE A 89 2.37 -7.19 -0.75
N ILE A 90 3.29 -6.95 0.18
CA ILE A 90 4.72 -6.75 -0.13
C ILE A 90 5.30 -8.01 -0.77
N GLU A 91 4.99 -9.19 -0.25
CA GLU A 91 5.38 -10.47 -0.86
C GLU A 91 4.78 -10.64 -2.26
N HIS A 92 3.51 -10.27 -2.44
CA HIS A 92 2.85 -10.33 -3.74
C HIS A 92 3.54 -9.43 -4.77
N ALA A 93 3.83 -8.18 -4.40
CA ALA A 93 4.50 -7.23 -5.28
C ALA A 93 5.90 -7.69 -5.67
N ARG A 94 6.63 -8.31 -4.74
CA ARG A 94 7.97 -8.88 -4.99
C ARG A 94 7.97 -9.96 -6.07
N MET A 95 6.88 -10.73 -6.18
CA MET A 95 6.74 -11.78 -7.21
C MET A 95 6.40 -11.23 -8.60
N LEU A 96 6.07 -9.93 -8.72
CA LEU A 96 5.64 -9.29 -9.97
C LEU A 96 6.48 -8.04 -10.28
N PRO A 97 7.80 -8.19 -10.51
CA PRO A 97 8.73 -7.06 -10.60
C PRO A 97 8.41 -6.09 -11.75
N ASP A 98 7.74 -6.56 -12.81
CA ASP A 98 7.35 -5.74 -13.96
C ASP A 98 6.00 -5.02 -13.76
N THR A 99 5.35 -5.16 -12.59
CA THR A 99 4.06 -4.53 -12.26
C THR A 99 4.26 -3.43 -11.22
N ARG A 100 3.80 -2.22 -11.51
CA ARG A 100 3.86 -1.07 -10.58
C ARG A 100 2.65 -1.02 -9.67
N PHE A 101 2.88 -0.99 -8.37
CA PHE A 101 1.84 -0.94 -7.36
C PHE A 101 1.77 0.46 -6.74
N TYR A 102 0.68 1.17 -7.01
CA TYR A 102 0.43 2.50 -6.45
C TYR A 102 -0.36 2.42 -5.15
N VAL A 103 0.37 2.54 -4.03
CA VAL A 103 -0.20 2.51 -2.69
C VAL A 103 -0.84 3.85 -2.36
N THR A 104 -2.14 3.83 -2.06
CA THR A 104 -2.87 4.98 -1.50
C THR A 104 -2.57 5.14 -0.01
N ARG A 105 -3.11 6.17 0.66
CA ARG A 105 -3.00 6.29 2.13
C ARG A 105 -3.88 5.24 2.84
N ILE A 106 -3.42 3.98 2.81
CA ILE A 106 -4.09 2.80 3.36
C ILE A 106 -4.49 3.05 4.81
N GLY A 107 -5.77 2.86 5.16
CA GLY A 107 -6.26 3.00 6.53
C GLY A 107 -6.43 4.45 7.03
N CYS A 108 -5.87 5.46 6.34
CA CYS A 108 -5.88 6.85 6.83
C CYS A 108 -7.11 7.68 6.42
N GLY A 109 -8.12 7.03 5.84
CA GLY A 109 -9.43 7.60 5.55
C GLY A 109 -10.49 7.00 6.47
N ASN A 110 -11.29 6.07 5.93
CA ASN A 110 -12.44 5.49 6.64
C ASN A 110 -12.07 4.68 7.90
N ALA A 111 -10.89 4.07 7.95
CA ALA A 111 -10.46 3.31 9.14
C ALA A 111 -9.97 4.20 10.29
N GLY A 112 -9.65 5.47 10.00
CA GLY A 112 -9.28 6.46 11.01
C GLY A 112 -7.86 6.32 11.58
N TYR A 113 -6.99 5.52 10.98
CA TYR A 113 -5.57 5.45 11.38
C TYR A 113 -4.83 6.72 10.96
N THR A 114 -3.77 7.08 11.68
CA THR A 114 -2.86 8.14 11.25
C THR A 114 -1.77 7.60 10.33
N ASP A 115 -1.11 8.48 9.58
CA ASP A 115 0.02 8.08 8.74
C ASP A 115 1.15 7.50 9.60
N GLU A 116 1.36 8.03 10.81
CA GLU A 116 2.36 7.53 11.76
C GLU A 116 2.08 6.12 12.27
N GLN A 117 0.81 5.67 12.25
CA GLN A 117 0.44 4.31 12.62
C GLN A 117 0.67 3.33 11.47
N ILE A 118 0.41 3.74 10.23
CA ILE A 118 0.43 2.84 9.07
C ILE A 118 1.77 2.84 8.33
N ALA A 119 2.40 4.01 8.14
CA ALA A 119 3.63 4.13 7.36
C ALA A 119 4.75 3.19 7.85
N PRO A 120 4.99 2.99 9.16
CA PRO A 120 6.00 2.05 9.63
C PRO A 120 5.81 0.60 9.17
N LEU A 121 4.57 0.18 8.86
CA LEU A 121 4.26 -1.16 8.35
C LEU A 121 4.76 -1.37 6.91
N PHE A 122 5.11 -0.29 6.20
CA PHE A 122 5.63 -0.31 4.83
C PHE A 122 7.16 -0.19 4.76
N VAL A 123 7.89 -0.31 5.87
CA VAL A 123 9.36 -0.16 5.88
C VAL A 123 10.06 -1.09 4.88
N GLU A 124 9.59 -2.33 4.75
CA GLU A 124 10.18 -3.30 3.81
C GLU A 124 9.90 -2.93 2.35
N ALA A 125 8.76 -2.29 2.06
CA ALA A 125 8.40 -1.83 0.73
C ALA A 125 9.39 -0.80 0.16
N MET A 126 10.15 -0.11 1.02
CA MET A 126 11.24 0.78 0.58
C MET A 126 12.32 0.03 -0.20
N SER A 127 12.50 -1.28 0.03
CA SER A 127 13.46 -2.11 -0.70
C SER A 127 12.89 -2.78 -1.96
N ILE A 128 11.60 -2.57 -2.26
CA ILE A 128 10.89 -3.24 -3.36
C ILE A 128 10.63 -2.24 -4.49
N PRO A 129 11.39 -2.29 -5.62
CA PRO A 129 11.42 -1.20 -6.61
C PRO A 129 10.10 -0.89 -7.30
N ASN A 130 9.19 -1.88 -7.36
CA ASN A 130 7.92 -1.75 -8.05
C ASN A 130 6.76 -1.33 -7.13
N ILE A 131 7.02 -1.06 -5.85
CA ILE A 131 6.05 -0.44 -4.94
C ILE A 131 6.28 1.07 -4.88
N TYR A 132 5.20 1.81 -5.12
CA TYR A 132 5.13 3.26 -5.00
C TYR A 132 4.29 3.60 -3.77
N LEU A 133 4.79 4.50 -2.93
CA LEU A 133 4.17 4.85 -1.65
C LEU A 133 3.64 6.29 -1.65
N PRO A 134 2.62 6.62 -0.83
CA PRO A 134 2.23 8.00 -0.61
C PRO A 134 3.41 8.83 -0.12
N LYS A 135 3.52 10.09 -0.58
CA LYS A 135 4.59 10.98 -0.14
C LYS A 135 4.68 11.08 1.38
N SER A 136 3.54 11.14 2.08
CA SER A 136 3.53 11.23 3.54
C SER A 136 4.10 9.99 4.23
N PHE A 137 3.94 8.81 3.66
CA PHE A 137 4.53 7.59 4.19
C PHE A 137 6.05 7.60 4.00
N ILE A 138 6.53 8.00 2.82
CA ILE A 138 7.97 8.15 2.54
C ILE A 138 8.60 9.16 3.50
N ASP A 139 7.96 10.33 3.68
CA ASP A 139 8.46 11.37 4.59
C ASP A 139 8.60 10.86 6.04
N ILE A 140 7.65 10.03 6.52
CA ILE A 140 7.70 9.44 7.87
C ILE A 140 8.81 8.40 7.96
N LEU A 141 8.92 7.53 6.96
CA LEU A 141 9.91 6.45 6.91
C LEU A 141 11.35 7.00 6.86
N LEU A 142 11.59 8.09 6.13
CA LEU A 142 12.90 8.75 6.07
C LEU A 142 13.27 9.49 7.36
N ARG A 143 12.29 9.95 8.16
CA ARG A 143 12.57 10.61 9.45
C ARG A 143 12.95 9.64 10.57
N GLY A 144 12.62 8.36 10.43
CA GLY A 144 12.88 7.32 11.41
C GLY A 144 14.04 6.37 11.06
N ALA A 145 14.72 6.61 9.93
CA ALA A 145 15.88 5.85 9.46
C ALA A 145 17.21 6.38 10.04
#